data_AF-A0A848SY92-F1
#
_entry.id   AF-A0A848SY92-F1
#
_cell.length_a   1.000
_cell.length_b   1.000
_cell.length_c   1.000
_cell.angle_alpha   90.00
_cell.angle_beta   90.00
_cell.angle_gamma   90.00
#
_symmetry.space_group_name_H-M   'P 1'
#
loop_
_entity.id
_entity.type
_entity.pdbx_description
1 polymer ?
#
loop_
_entity_poly.entity_id
_entity_poly.type
_entity_poly.pdbx_seq_one_letter_code
_entity_poly.pdbx_strand_id
1 'polypeptide(L)'
;MRIGKITEAARVGGARRGSSIALEWGCGVDFGSEQLHRWAREQAGEIMSAPMSGGAFRARRKRHGMTLDAAAQALGLSRRTIAYYLSEEQVIPKTVMLATDGYDGREAA
;
A
#
# COMPACT_ATOMS: atom_id res chain seq x y z
N MET A 1 -12.25 18.72 -29.24
CA MET A 1 -11.73 17.76 -28.25
C MET A 1 -12.94 16.98 -27.71
N ARG A 2 -12.97 15.66 -27.90
CA ARG A 2 -14.21 14.86 -28.13
C ARG A 2 -15.00 14.53 -26.84
N ILE A 3 -16.27 14.89 -26.85
CA ILE A 3 -17.31 14.50 -25.86
C ILE A 3 -17.50 12.97 -25.82
N GLY A 4 -17.16 12.24 -26.89
CA GLY A 4 -17.32 10.78 -26.98
C GLY A 4 -16.38 9.93 -26.11
N LYS A 5 -15.29 10.48 -25.55
CA LYS A 5 -14.43 9.73 -24.60
C LYS A 5 -15.01 9.66 -23.18
N ILE A 6 -15.86 10.62 -22.79
CA ILE A 6 -16.45 10.66 -21.43
C ILE A 6 -17.57 9.61 -21.28
N THR A 7 -18.33 9.35 -22.36
CA THR A 7 -19.40 8.35 -22.34
C THR A 7 -18.92 6.93 -22.04
N GLU A 8 -17.66 6.62 -22.36
CA GLU A 8 -17.08 5.30 -22.08
C GLU A 8 -16.64 5.18 -20.62
N ALA A 9 -16.16 6.26 -20.00
CA ALA A 9 -15.85 6.26 -18.56
C ALA A 9 -17.07 5.94 -17.69
N ALA A 10 -18.28 6.34 -18.13
CA ALA A 10 -19.54 6.03 -17.46
C ALA A 10 -19.98 4.56 -17.59
N ARG A 11 -19.35 3.77 -18.47
CA ARG A 11 -19.67 2.35 -18.72
C ARG A 11 -18.66 1.44 -18.04
N VAL A 12 -18.63 1.48 -16.72
CA VAL A 12 -17.82 0.56 -15.92
C VAL A 12 -18.61 -0.71 -15.59
N GLY A 13 -18.00 -1.87 -15.82
CA GLY A 13 -18.53 -3.18 -15.44
C GLY A 13 -17.65 -3.85 -14.40
N GLY A 14 -18.21 -4.77 -13.62
CA GLY A 14 -17.44 -5.67 -12.74
C GLY A 14 -17.15 -6.98 -13.46
N ALA A 15 -15.89 -7.41 -13.45
CA ALA A 15 -15.44 -8.70 -13.97
C ALA A 15 -14.84 -9.56 -12.86
N ARG A 16 -15.09 -10.87 -12.90
CA ARG A 16 -14.48 -11.84 -11.99
C ARG A 16 -13.34 -12.55 -12.71
N ARG A 17 -12.12 -12.43 -12.18
CA ARG A 17 -10.94 -13.17 -12.66
C ARG A 17 -10.47 -14.12 -11.56
N GLY A 18 -10.92 -15.37 -11.62
CA GLY A 18 -10.67 -16.36 -10.58
C GLY A 18 -11.29 -15.96 -9.24
N SER A 19 -10.47 -15.84 -8.20
CA SER A 19 -10.89 -15.40 -6.86
C SER A 19 -10.98 -13.88 -6.69
N SER A 20 -10.52 -13.10 -7.66
CA SER A 20 -10.47 -11.63 -7.58
C SER A 20 -11.51 -10.96 -8.48
N ILE A 21 -11.85 -9.71 -8.17
CA ILE A 21 -12.79 -8.86 -8.92
C ILE A 21 -12.01 -7.69 -9.51
N ALA A 22 -12.38 -7.25 -10.71
CA ALA A 22 -11.81 -6.09 -11.38
C ALA A 22 -12.93 -5.17 -11.93
N LEU A 23 -12.64 -3.88 -12.05
CA LEU A 23 -13.41 -2.97 -12.89
C LEU A 23 -12.88 -3.06 -14.31
N GLU A 24 -13.76 -3.19 -15.29
CA GLU A 24 -13.40 -3.24 -16.71
C GLU A 24 -14.21 -2.20 -17.50
N TRP A 25 -13.56 -1.58 -18.49
CA TRP A 25 -14.19 -0.70 -19.47
C TRP A 25 -14.12 -1.33 -20.86
N GLY A 26 -15.11 -1.03 -21.72
CA GLY A 26 -15.22 -1.58 -23.07
C GLY A 26 -14.03 -1.29 -24.00
N CYS A 27 -13.18 -0.32 -23.64
CA CYS A 27 -11.95 0.02 -24.34
C CYS A 27 -10.73 -0.83 -23.94
N GLY A 28 -10.92 -1.83 -23.06
CA GLY A 28 -9.85 -2.74 -22.62
C GLY A 28 -9.00 -2.22 -21.46
N VAL A 29 -9.43 -1.13 -20.80
CA VAL A 29 -8.84 -0.70 -19.53
C VAL A 29 -9.46 -1.51 -18.39
N ASP A 30 -8.64 -1.97 -17.44
CA ASP A 30 -9.11 -2.64 -16.24
C ASP A 30 -8.32 -2.23 -14.98
N PHE A 31 -8.99 -2.28 -13.83
CA PHE A 31 -8.37 -2.09 -12.51
C PHE A 31 -8.76 -3.24 -11.59
N GLY A 32 -7.78 -3.98 -11.07
CA GLY A 32 -8.02 -5.01 -10.05
C GLY A 32 -8.50 -4.41 -8.73
N SER A 33 -9.30 -5.16 -7.97
CA SER A 33 -9.90 -4.70 -6.70
C SER A 33 -8.88 -4.19 -5.69
N GLU A 34 -7.74 -4.87 -5.56
CA GLU A 34 -6.66 -4.48 -4.65
C GLU A 34 -6.02 -3.14 -5.04
N GLN A 35 -5.79 -2.96 -6.34
CA GLN A 35 -5.22 -1.72 -6.87
C GLN A 35 -6.20 -0.55 -6.67
N LEU A 36 -7.48 -0.77 -6.98
CA LEU A 36 -8.52 0.24 -6.83
C LEU A 36 -8.70 0.65 -5.35
N HIS A 37 -8.74 -0.33 -4.45
CA HIS A 37 -8.84 -0.08 -3.01
C HIS A 37 -7.64 0.72 -2.49
N ARG A 38 -6.41 0.38 -2.92
CA ARG A 38 -5.22 1.16 -2.58
C ARG A 38 -5.32 2.60 -3.07
N TRP A 39 -5.66 2.81 -4.34
CA TRP A 39 -5.79 4.16 -4.91
C TRP A 39 -6.88 5.00 -4.24
N ALA A 40 -8.02 4.39 -3.88
CA ALA A 40 -9.07 5.10 -3.15
C ALA A 40 -8.56 5.66 -1.82
N ARG A 41 -7.76 4.87 -1.09
CA ARG A 41 -7.14 5.30 0.17
C ARG A 41 -6.04 6.34 -0.04
N GLU A 42 -5.27 6.24 -1.12
CA GLU A 42 -4.29 7.26 -1.50
C GLU A 42 -4.97 8.61 -1.81
N GLN A 43 -6.05 8.58 -2.59
CA GLN A 43 -6.83 9.77 -2.95
C GLN A 43 -7.57 10.39 -1.76
N ALA A 44 -8.03 9.57 -0.81
CA ALA A 44 -8.60 10.01 0.45
C ALA A 44 -7.55 10.59 1.43
N GLY A 45 -6.25 10.50 1.09
CA GLY A 45 -5.16 10.94 1.96
C GLY A 45 -4.94 10.05 3.18
N GLU A 46 -5.58 8.88 3.25
CA GLU A 46 -5.42 7.92 4.34
C GLU A 46 -4.04 7.25 4.30
N ILE A 47 -3.50 7.09 3.08
CA ILE A 47 -2.18 6.51 2.82
C ILE A 47 -1.45 7.40 1.81
N MET A 48 -0.13 7.50 1.90
CA MET A 48 0.66 8.31 0.94
C MET A 48 0.65 7.64 -0.44
N SER A 49 0.82 8.40 -1.54
CA SER A 49 0.84 7.90 -2.94
C SER A 49 1.91 6.84 -3.26
N ALA A 50 2.80 6.56 -2.29
CA ALA A 50 3.59 5.36 -2.26
C ALA A 50 3.57 4.84 -0.80
N PRO A 51 2.59 4.00 -0.41
CA PRO A 51 2.69 3.33 0.88
C PRO A 51 3.94 2.44 0.83
N MET A 52 4.78 2.50 1.86
CA MET A 52 5.88 1.55 1.98
C MET A 52 5.26 0.14 1.95
N SER A 53 5.62 -0.68 0.96
CA SER A 53 5.11 -2.05 0.87
C SER A 53 5.66 -2.90 2.00
N GLY A 54 4.97 -4.00 2.33
CA GLY A 54 5.48 -4.98 3.28
C GLY A 54 6.83 -5.54 2.84
N GLY A 55 7.03 -5.67 1.52
CA GLY A 55 8.32 -6.00 0.90
C GLY A 55 9.42 -4.97 1.17
N ALA A 56 9.15 -3.68 0.96
CA ALA A 56 10.11 -2.61 1.21
C ALA A 56 10.46 -2.49 2.70
N PHE A 57 9.45 -2.62 3.57
CA PHE A 57 9.64 -2.62 5.02
C PHE A 57 10.49 -3.81 5.48
N ARG A 58 10.24 -5.00 4.93
CA ARG A 58 11.06 -6.20 5.18
C ARG A 58 12.51 -6.00 4.76
N ALA A 59 12.74 -5.43 3.57
CA ALA A 59 14.09 -5.18 3.06
C ALA A 59 14.85 -4.23 3.98
N ARG A 60 14.21 -3.13 4.41
CA ARG A 60 14.81 -2.19 5.36
C ARG A 60 15.12 -2.85 6.70
N ARG A 61 14.17 -3.59 7.26
CA ARG A 61 14.38 -4.32 8.52
C ARG A 61 15.57 -5.28 8.45
N LYS A 62 15.74 -5.97 7.31
CA LYS A 62 16.92 -6.81 7.05
C LYS A 62 18.22 -6.02 6.97
N ARG A 63 18.22 -4.84 6.33
CA ARG A 63 19.41 -3.97 6.25
C ARG A 63 19.93 -3.57 7.64
N HIS A 64 19.04 -3.30 8.58
CA HIS A 64 19.39 -2.98 9.97
C HIS A 64 19.53 -4.22 10.88
N GLY A 65 19.47 -5.45 10.34
CA GLY A 65 19.58 -6.68 11.14
C GLY A 65 18.46 -6.88 12.17
N MET A 66 17.33 -6.20 12.01
CA MET A 66 16.28 -6.20 13.03
C MET A 66 15.40 -7.45 12.98
N THR A 67 15.20 -8.05 14.15
CA THR A 67 14.14 -9.02 14.39
C THR A 67 12.75 -8.33 14.40
N LEU A 68 11.67 -9.12 14.43
CA LEU A 68 10.33 -8.55 14.59
C LEU A 68 10.18 -7.80 15.91
N ASP A 69 10.78 -8.33 16.98
CA ASP A 69 10.73 -7.73 18.30
C ASP A 69 11.55 -6.44 18.36
N ALA A 70 12.73 -6.41 17.73
CA ALA A 70 13.55 -5.21 17.65
C ALA A 70 12.85 -4.08 16.89
N ALA A 71 12.20 -4.39 15.76
CA ALA A 71 11.44 -3.39 15.00
C ALA A 71 10.20 -2.90 15.78
N ALA A 72 9.51 -3.79 16.49
CA ALA A 72 8.41 -3.44 17.37
C ALA A 72 8.86 -2.47 18.48
N GLN A 73 9.99 -2.75 19.12
CA GLN A 73 10.57 -1.89 20.15
C GLN A 73 11.03 -0.54 19.60
N ALA A 74 11.74 -0.52 18.47
CA ALA A 74 12.26 0.70 17.85
C ALA A 74 11.15 1.67 17.41
N LEU A 75 10.02 1.12 16.94
CA LEU A 75 8.88 1.91 16.47
C LEU A 75 7.80 2.14 17.54
N GLY A 76 7.94 1.53 18.74
CA GLY A 76 6.95 1.62 19.80
C GLY A 76 5.62 0.93 19.45
N LEU A 77 5.67 -0.17 18.69
CA LEU A 77 4.50 -0.91 18.21
C LEU A 77 4.48 -2.34 18.79
N SER A 78 3.35 -3.03 18.67
CA SER A 78 3.28 -4.45 19.00
C SER A 78 3.95 -5.31 17.92
N ARG A 79 4.53 -6.46 18.30
CA ARG A 79 5.05 -7.45 17.34
C ARG A 79 3.99 -7.89 16.33
N ARG A 80 2.72 -8.01 16.77
CA ARG A 80 1.59 -8.36 15.91
C ARG A 80 1.34 -7.31 14.84
N THR A 81 1.41 -6.03 15.20
CA THR A 81 1.27 -4.91 14.26
C THR A 81 2.37 -4.95 13.18
N ILE A 82 3.61 -5.23 13.57
CA ILE A 82 4.72 -5.41 12.63
C ILE A 82 4.44 -6.59 11.68
N ALA A 83 3.91 -7.70 12.19
CA ALA A 83 3.55 -8.85 11.36
C ALA A 83 2.47 -8.52 10.32
N TYR A 84 1.44 -7.76 10.71
CA TYR A 84 0.39 -7.31 9.79
C TYR A 84 0.89 -6.43 8.65
N TYR A 85 1.84 -5.55 8.93
CA TYR A 85 2.48 -4.74 7.91
C TYR A 85 3.32 -5.57 6.93
N LEU A 86 3.95 -6.65 7.43
CA LEU A 86 4.79 -7.52 6.61
C LEU A 86 4.02 -8.54 5.79
N SER A 87 2.82 -8.92 6.22
CA SER A 87 1.87 -9.73 5.46
C SER A 87 0.98 -8.90 4.54
N GLU A 88 1.06 -7.57 4.62
CA GLU A 88 0.21 -6.61 3.90
C GLU A 88 -1.28 -6.71 4.24
N GLU A 89 -1.62 -7.40 5.34
CA GLU A 89 -2.98 -7.47 5.89
C GLU A 89 -3.44 -6.11 6.44
N GLN A 90 -2.49 -5.27 6.87
CA GLN A 90 -2.73 -3.86 7.16
C GLN A 90 -1.76 -2.98 6.39
N VAL A 91 -2.27 -1.86 5.89
CA VAL A 91 -1.43 -0.82 5.28
C VAL A 91 -0.58 -0.17 6.36
N ILE A 92 0.69 0.10 6.05
CA ILE A 92 1.62 0.81 6.93
C ILE A 92 1.19 2.29 7.01
N PRO A 93 0.80 2.81 8.18
CA PRO A 93 0.39 4.21 8.32
C PRO A 93 1.55 5.18 8.08
N LYS A 94 1.23 6.40 7.66
CA LYS A 94 2.21 7.47 7.41
C LYS A 94 3.11 7.74 8.62
N THR A 95 2.56 7.74 9.82
CA THR A 95 3.34 7.96 11.06
C THR A 95 4.40 6.88 11.25
N VAL A 96 4.08 5.63 10.93
CA VAL A 96 5.02 4.50 11.03
C VAL A 96 6.09 4.61 9.95
N MET A 97 5.73 5.02 8.73
CA MET A 97 6.70 5.29 7.67
C MET A 97 7.69 6.38 8.07
N LEU A 98 7.20 7.53 8.56
CA LEU A 98 8.05 8.63 9.01
C LEU A 98 8.93 8.24 10.19
N ALA A 99 8.41 7.44 11.14
CA ALA A 99 9.22 6.91 12.23
C ALA A 99 10.33 5.96 11.72
N THR A 100 10.04 5.18 10.69
CA THR A 100 11.02 4.29 10.04
C THR A 100 12.09 5.09 9.30
N ASP A 101 11.73 6.15 8.57
CA ASP A 101 12.69 7.06 7.93
C ASP A 101 13.53 7.84 8.93
N GLY A 102 12.91 8.33 10.01
CA GLY A 102 13.61 9.00 11.10
C GLY A 102 14.52 8.05 11.89
N TYR A 103 14.21 6.76 11.96
CA TYR A 103 15.12 5.76 12.51
C TYR A 103 16.37 5.62 11.64
N ASP A 104 16.21 5.40 10.33
CA ASP A 104 17.35 5.28 9.40
C ASP A 104 18.24 6.54 9.41
N GLY A 105 17.62 7.73 9.47
CA GLY A 105 18.36 8.99 9.56
C GLY A 105 19.15 9.16 10.86
N ARG A 106 18.67 8.61 11.98
CA ARG A 106 19.40 8.63 13.26
C ARG A 106 20.58 7.67 13.28
N GLU A 107 20.44 6.49 12.66
CA GLU A 107 21.53 5.50 12.60
C GLU A 107 22.63 5.88 11.59
N ALA A 108 22.33 6.78 10.65
CA ALA A 108 23.28 7.25 9.65
C ALA A 108 24.12 8.48 10.09
N ALA A 109 23.82 9.06 11.26
CA ALA A 109 24.49 10.23 11.83
C ALA A 109 25.54 9.82 12.88
#